data_AF-A0A415E4H4-F1
#
_entry.id   AF-A0A415E4H4-F1
#
_cell.length_a   1.000
_cell.length_b   1.000
_cell.length_c   1.000
_cell.angle_alpha   90.00
_cell.angle_beta   90.00
_cell.angle_gamma   90.00
#
_symmetry.space_group_name_H-M   'P 1'
#
loop_
_entity.id
_entity.type
_entity.pdbx_description
1 polymer ?
#
loop_
_entity_poly.entity_id
_entity_poly.type
_entity_poly.pdbx_seq_one_letter_code
_entity_poly.pdbx_strand_id
1 'polypeptide(L)'
;MQKKLPQATNAVLALKPITISKKVISSNASTWWRSSATDKEQEEMVFYFSATGNSKYVAERIGREFGGQVINISDATRNNEYKYQVEDEEKVFFIFPVYFYGLPNLVSAFIKKVQFTGETPDVCGIGTYGGSCGAVDRMFKAALKGKEVHFRAFYKIKMVGNYVLMYKMPLPEEQTMILRRADKEIDHCIDAIRFHFRTSFHSSIGFGAVSKIAYSFYQDKCGTKKFFAENSCIGCGLCQTICPVEAIQMEEGRPVWTKQQCVHCLGCLQRCPVEAIQYGKKTKDRGRYVNPILK
;
A
#
# COMPACT_ATOMS: atom_id res chain seq x y z
N MET A 1 -3.62 63.94 13.03
CA MET A 1 -3.63 63.75 11.56
C MET A 1 -3.98 62.31 11.24
N GLN A 2 -5.28 62.01 11.08
CA GLN A 2 -5.79 60.74 10.60
C GLN A 2 -6.52 61.03 9.27
N LYS A 3 -6.08 60.38 8.19
CA LYS A 3 -6.73 60.39 6.88
C LYS A 3 -7.23 58.97 6.57
N LYS A 4 -8.49 58.86 6.15
CA LYS A 4 -9.07 58.00 5.08
C LYS A 4 -10.56 57.79 5.40
N LEU A 5 -11.47 58.53 4.74
CA LEU A 5 -12.12 58.34 3.42
C LEU A 5 -13.32 57.37 3.45
N PRO A 6 -14.42 57.70 2.74
CA PRO A 6 -15.78 57.24 3.05
C PRO A 6 -16.27 56.01 2.28
N GLN A 7 -17.39 55.49 2.76
CA GLN A 7 -18.12 54.28 2.41
C GLN A 7 -18.48 54.13 0.92
N ALA A 8 -18.39 52.90 0.41
CA ALA A 8 -18.86 52.50 -0.91
C ALA A 8 -20.30 51.96 -0.83
N THR A 9 -21.18 52.52 -1.65
CA THR A 9 -22.57 52.11 -1.85
C THR A 9 -22.67 50.90 -2.81
N ASN A 10 -23.46 49.90 -2.42
CA ASN A 10 -23.82 48.75 -3.27
C ASN A 10 -24.79 49.17 -4.38
N ALA A 11 -24.37 48.99 -5.64
CA ALA A 11 -25.27 49.04 -6.80
C ALA A 11 -25.22 47.68 -7.51
N VAL A 12 -26.33 46.95 -7.46
CA VAL A 12 -26.55 45.69 -8.16
C VAL A 12 -26.98 46.02 -9.59
N LEU A 13 -26.15 45.69 -10.58
CA LEU A 13 -26.49 45.79 -12.00
C LEU A 13 -27.03 44.44 -12.49
N ALA A 14 -28.33 44.41 -12.81
CA ALA A 14 -28.99 43.29 -13.46
C ALA A 14 -28.60 43.24 -14.95
N LEU A 15 -28.04 42.11 -15.40
CA LEU A 15 -27.80 41.82 -16.81
C LEU A 15 -28.90 40.88 -17.34
N LYS A 16 -29.53 41.29 -18.45
CA LYS A 16 -30.60 40.59 -19.15
C LYS A 16 -30.06 39.35 -19.91
N PRO A 17 -30.85 38.28 -20.08
CA PRO A 17 -30.43 37.09 -20.81
C PRO A 17 -30.41 37.34 -22.33
N ILE A 18 -29.34 36.90 -22.99
CA ILE A 18 -29.20 36.90 -24.45
C ILE A 18 -29.59 35.50 -24.96
N THR A 19 -30.62 35.44 -25.79
CA THR A 19 -31.05 34.23 -26.51
C THR A 19 -30.47 34.26 -27.93
N ILE A 20 -29.79 33.19 -28.37
CA ILE A 20 -29.42 33.01 -29.79
C ILE A 20 -29.81 31.61 -30.25
N SER A 21 -30.51 31.58 -31.38
CA SER A 21 -31.15 30.43 -32.02
C SER A 21 -30.24 29.74 -33.06
N LYS A 22 -30.31 28.39 -33.05
CA LYS A 22 -30.02 27.33 -34.04
C LYS A 22 -29.23 27.65 -35.32
N LYS A 23 -28.26 26.78 -35.63
CA LYS A 23 -28.09 26.25 -37.01
C LYS A 23 -27.49 24.85 -37.02
N VAL A 24 -28.28 23.90 -37.54
CA VAL A 24 -27.86 22.56 -37.96
C VAL A 24 -27.09 22.72 -39.27
N ILE A 25 -25.91 22.12 -39.38
CA ILE A 25 -25.18 21.97 -40.64
C ILE A 25 -24.84 20.49 -40.80
N SER A 26 -25.44 19.87 -41.79
CA SER A 26 -25.06 18.57 -42.34
C SER A 26 -24.03 18.77 -43.45
N SER A 27 -22.95 17.99 -43.46
CA SER A 27 -22.22 17.67 -44.70
C SER A 27 -21.43 16.38 -44.53
N ASN A 28 -21.73 15.41 -45.38
CA ASN A 28 -20.89 14.25 -45.66
C ASN A 28 -19.52 14.69 -46.20
N ALA A 29 -18.45 14.21 -45.60
CA ALA A 29 -17.16 14.04 -46.27
C ALA A 29 -16.43 12.85 -45.65
N SER A 30 -16.20 11.86 -46.49
CA SER A 30 -15.43 10.65 -46.26
C SER A 30 -13.97 10.97 -45.95
N THR A 31 -13.49 10.58 -44.77
CA THR A 31 -12.07 10.34 -44.51
C THR A 31 -11.92 9.13 -43.62
N TRP A 32 -11.37 8.08 -44.22
CA TRP A 32 -10.91 6.87 -43.56
C TRP A 32 -9.73 7.19 -42.65
N TRP A 33 -9.92 7.09 -41.34
CA TRP A 33 -8.87 6.67 -40.41
C TRP A 33 -9.55 5.89 -39.27
N ARG A 34 -9.11 4.65 -39.11
CA ARG A 34 -9.37 3.84 -37.91
C ARG A 34 -8.63 4.50 -36.75
N SER A 35 -9.34 4.89 -35.71
CA SER A 35 -8.84 4.72 -34.34
C SER A 35 -9.88 3.90 -33.59
N SER A 36 -9.76 2.59 -33.77
CA SER A 36 -10.38 1.61 -32.91
C SER A 36 -9.48 1.43 -31.69
N ALA A 37 -9.73 2.25 -30.67
CA ALA A 37 -9.48 1.94 -29.29
C ALA A 37 -10.68 2.51 -28.54
N THR A 38 -11.66 1.65 -28.29
CA THR A 38 -12.64 1.93 -27.24
C THR A 38 -11.84 2.13 -25.96
N ASP A 39 -11.94 3.30 -25.33
CA ASP A 39 -11.53 3.51 -23.94
C ASP A 39 -12.36 2.56 -23.06
N LYS A 40 -11.99 1.28 -23.04
CA LYS A 40 -12.38 0.40 -21.96
C LYS A 40 -11.64 0.94 -20.75
N GLU A 41 -12.38 1.34 -19.72
CA GLU A 41 -11.82 1.53 -18.39
C GLU A 41 -11.12 0.21 -18.01
N GLN A 42 -9.81 0.15 -18.21
CA GLN A 42 -9.02 -1.03 -17.95
C GLN A 42 -8.91 -1.13 -16.42
N GLU A 43 -9.65 -2.05 -15.83
CA GLU A 43 -9.70 -2.21 -14.38
C GLU A 43 -8.46 -2.97 -13.90
N GLU A 44 -7.37 -2.24 -13.65
CA GLU A 44 -6.12 -2.85 -13.20
C GLU A 44 -6.25 -3.46 -11.79
N MET A 45 -5.68 -4.65 -11.57
CA MET A 45 -5.68 -5.26 -10.25
C MET A 45 -4.56 -4.74 -9.35
N VAL A 46 -4.92 -4.32 -8.13
CA VAL A 46 -3.97 -3.84 -7.13
C VAL A 46 -4.02 -4.71 -5.87
N PHE A 47 -3.12 -5.69 -5.78
CA PHE A 47 -2.93 -6.49 -4.57
C PHE A 47 -2.09 -5.73 -3.55
N TYR A 48 -2.56 -5.64 -2.31
CA TYR A 48 -1.79 -5.01 -1.25
C TYR A 48 -1.80 -5.76 0.08
N PHE A 49 -0.73 -5.58 0.86
CA PHE A 49 -0.67 -5.98 2.26
C PHE A 49 -0.22 -4.78 3.08
N SER A 50 -0.93 -4.46 4.18
CA SER A 50 -0.53 -3.33 5.03
C SER A 50 -0.86 -3.53 6.51
N ALA A 51 0.14 -3.30 7.37
CA ALA A 51 -0.03 -3.39 8.82
C ALA A 51 -0.43 -2.05 9.45
N THR A 52 0.19 -0.96 9.00
CA THR A 52 0.01 0.40 9.54
C THR A 52 -0.53 1.38 8.50
N GLY A 53 -0.96 0.91 7.33
CA GLY A 53 -1.66 1.72 6.33
C GLY A 53 -0.76 2.34 5.27
N ASN A 54 0.56 2.33 5.41
CA ASN A 54 1.49 2.86 4.40
C ASN A 54 1.24 2.26 3.01
N SER A 55 1.33 0.94 2.89
CA SER A 55 1.11 0.23 1.62
C SER A 55 -0.34 0.29 1.14
N LYS A 56 -1.31 0.43 2.07
CA LYS A 56 -2.72 0.67 1.71
C LYS A 56 -2.88 2.04 1.04
N TYR A 57 -2.24 3.06 1.59
CA TYR A 57 -2.22 4.40 1.02
C TYR A 57 -1.62 4.42 -0.38
N VAL A 58 -0.48 3.76 -0.58
CA VAL A 58 0.10 3.60 -1.91
C VAL A 58 -0.86 2.83 -2.84
N ALA A 59 -1.49 1.76 -2.37
CA ALA A 59 -2.42 0.99 -3.19
C ALA A 59 -3.65 1.77 -3.63
N GLU A 60 -4.27 2.55 -2.74
CA GLU A 60 -5.38 3.43 -3.12
C GLU A 60 -4.93 4.54 -4.07
N ARG A 61 -3.71 5.07 -3.91
CA ARG A 61 -3.14 6.04 -4.86
C ARG A 61 -2.95 5.45 -6.25
N ILE A 62 -2.40 4.25 -6.35
CA ILE A 62 -2.22 3.55 -7.63
C ILE A 62 -3.57 3.17 -8.25
N GLY A 63 -4.48 2.58 -7.47
CA GLY A 63 -5.81 2.18 -7.96
C GLY A 63 -6.65 3.36 -8.46
N ARG A 64 -6.52 4.55 -7.84
CA ARG A 64 -7.18 5.77 -8.36
C ARG A 64 -6.63 6.25 -9.70
N GLU A 65 -5.35 6.04 -9.97
CA GLU A 65 -4.68 6.58 -11.17
C GLU A 65 -4.76 5.64 -12.38
N PHE A 66 -4.76 4.34 -12.12
CA PHE A 66 -4.78 3.32 -13.17
C PHE A 66 -6.10 2.58 -13.28
N GLY A 67 -7.05 2.83 -12.36
CA GLY A 67 -8.32 2.12 -12.31
C GLY A 67 -8.19 0.76 -11.61
N GLY A 68 -9.36 0.19 -11.28
CA GLY A 68 -9.51 -1.22 -10.89
C GLY A 68 -9.48 -1.55 -9.40
N GLN A 69 -9.49 -2.85 -9.13
CA GLN A 69 -9.85 -3.42 -7.84
C GLN A 69 -8.67 -3.44 -6.87
N VAL A 70 -8.80 -2.75 -5.73
CA VAL A 70 -7.81 -2.77 -4.65
C VAL A 70 -8.09 -3.92 -3.69
N ILE A 71 -7.26 -4.97 -3.75
CA ILE A 71 -7.47 -6.27 -3.10
C ILE A 71 -6.50 -6.43 -1.94
N ASN A 72 -7.01 -6.64 -0.72
CA ASN A 72 -6.19 -6.94 0.45
C ASN A 72 -5.75 -8.42 0.43
N ILE A 73 -4.45 -8.67 0.32
CA ILE A 73 -3.85 -10.01 0.29
C ILE A 73 -4.23 -10.83 1.53
N SER A 74 -4.39 -10.20 2.71
CA SER A 74 -4.75 -10.92 3.93
C SER A 74 -6.18 -11.46 3.85
N ASP A 75 -7.10 -10.67 3.30
CA ASP A 75 -8.50 -11.05 3.20
C ASP A 75 -8.69 -12.08 2.09
N ALA A 76 -8.05 -11.88 0.93
CA ALA A 76 -8.01 -12.87 -0.15
C ALA A 76 -7.43 -14.22 0.33
N THR A 77 -6.37 -14.18 1.14
CA THR A 77 -5.78 -15.40 1.72
C THR A 77 -6.73 -16.11 2.69
N ARG A 78 -7.46 -15.36 3.53
CA ARG A 78 -8.45 -15.92 4.46
C ARG A 78 -9.63 -16.57 3.72
N ASN A 79 -10.04 -15.96 2.62
CA ASN A 79 -11.17 -16.43 1.81
C ASN A 79 -10.77 -17.49 0.76
N ASN A 80 -9.49 -17.87 0.68
CA ASN A 80 -8.94 -18.76 -0.36
C ASN A 80 -9.15 -18.24 -1.80
N GLU A 81 -9.14 -16.93 -1.98
CA GLU A 81 -9.28 -16.24 -3.27
C GLU A 81 -7.92 -16.11 -3.96
N TYR A 82 -7.64 -17.06 -4.86
CA TYR A 82 -6.36 -17.14 -5.57
C TYR A 82 -6.46 -17.12 -7.10
N LYS A 83 -7.66 -17.09 -7.66
CA LYS A 83 -7.87 -17.11 -9.12
C LYS A 83 -8.43 -15.78 -9.56
N TYR A 84 -7.76 -15.15 -10.52
CA TYR A 84 -8.14 -13.84 -11.04
C TYR A 84 -8.08 -13.87 -12.56
N GLN A 85 -9.17 -13.43 -13.19
CA GLN A 85 -9.24 -13.27 -14.63
C GLN A 85 -8.47 -12.01 -15.01
N VAL A 86 -7.64 -12.12 -16.05
CA VAL A 86 -6.81 -11.04 -16.58
C VAL A 86 -7.27 -10.76 -18.01
N GLU A 87 -7.52 -9.49 -18.30
CA GLU A 87 -7.84 -9.00 -19.63
C GLU A 87 -6.57 -8.62 -20.41
N ASP A 88 -6.73 -8.38 -21.72
CA ASP A 88 -5.61 -8.02 -22.59
C ASP A 88 -4.85 -6.78 -22.07
N GLU A 89 -3.51 -6.87 -22.07
CA GLU A 89 -2.57 -5.85 -21.57
C GLU A 89 -2.82 -5.32 -20.15
N GLU A 90 -3.54 -6.07 -19.30
CA GLU A 90 -3.82 -5.65 -17.92
C GLU A 90 -2.55 -5.68 -17.05
N LYS A 91 -2.41 -4.64 -16.23
CA LYS A 91 -1.33 -4.42 -15.27
C LYS A 91 -1.77 -4.92 -13.90
N VAL A 92 -0.92 -5.75 -13.30
CA VAL A 92 -1.14 -6.26 -11.95
C VAL A 92 -0.08 -5.70 -11.01
N PHE A 93 -0.54 -5.01 -9.97
CA PHE A 93 0.32 -4.38 -8.97
C PHE A 93 0.37 -5.19 -7.68
N PHE A 94 1.57 -5.36 -7.12
CA PHE A 94 1.78 -5.93 -5.79
C PHE A 94 2.44 -4.91 -4.86
N ILE A 95 1.70 -4.43 -3.87
CA ILE A 95 2.10 -3.31 -3.02
C ILE A 95 2.19 -3.75 -1.55
N PHE A 96 3.38 -3.70 -0.97
CA PHE A 96 3.60 -4.30 0.35
C PHE A 96 4.75 -3.65 1.12
N PRO A 97 4.81 -3.80 2.45
CA PRO A 97 5.93 -3.33 3.23
C PRO A 97 7.15 -4.23 3.03
N VAL A 98 8.34 -3.63 3.02
CA VAL A 98 9.60 -4.38 3.11
C VAL A 98 9.81 -4.82 4.55
N TYR A 99 9.85 -6.13 4.77
CA TYR A 99 10.11 -6.73 6.08
C TYR A 99 11.48 -7.39 6.04
N PHE A 100 12.36 -6.97 6.96
CA PHE A 100 13.70 -7.54 7.16
C PHE A 100 14.51 -7.62 5.86
N TYR A 101 14.58 -6.49 5.16
CA TYR A 101 15.33 -6.35 3.92
C TYR A 101 14.77 -7.20 2.76
N GLY A 102 13.49 -7.62 2.83
CA GLY A 102 12.89 -8.53 1.87
C GLY A 102 11.36 -8.50 1.76
N LEU A 103 10.86 -9.43 0.95
CA LEU A 103 9.44 -9.66 0.68
C LEU A 103 8.78 -10.36 1.88
N PRO A 104 7.64 -9.90 2.43
CA PRO A 104 6.98 -10.61 3.53
C PRO A 104 6.55 -12.03 3.16
N ASN A 105 6.72 -13.00 4.07
CA ASN A 105 6.34 -14.40 3.85
C ASN A 105 4.87 -14.57 3.44
N LEU A 106 3.95 -13.79 4.04
CA LEU A 106 2.54 -13.78 3.67
C LEU A 106 2.34 -13.44 2.18
N VAL A 107 3.02 -12.39 1.71
CA VAL A 107 2.94 -11.92 0.32
C VAL A 107 3.62 -12.93 -0.61
N SER A 108 4.78 -13.49 -0.23
CA SER A 108 5.44 -14.54 -1.02
C SER A 108 4.57 -15.79 -1.18
N ALA A 109 3.90 -16.21 -0.10
CA ALA A 109 2.99 -17.35 -0.12
C ALA A 109 1.76 -17.07 -0.99
N PHE A 110 1.19 -15.86 -0.90
CA PHE A 110 0.09 -15.44 -1.76
C PHE A 110 0.50 -15.44 -3.23
N ILE A 111 1.61 -14.78 -3.58
CA ILE A 111 2.12 -14.75 -4.96
C ILE A 111 2.28 -16.19 -5.44
N LYS A 112 2.97 -17.08 -4.73
CA LYS A 112 3.15 -18.47 -5.20
C LYS A 112 1.84 -19.18 -5.53
N LYS A 113 0.76 -18.93 -4.77
CA LYS A 113 -0.56 -19.54 -4.98
C LYS A 113 -1.43 -18.86 -6.04
N VAL A 114 -1.27 -17.55 -6.28
CA VAL A 114 -2.14 -16.81 -7.20
C VAL A 114 -2.05 -17.37 -8.64
N GLN A 115 -3.19 -17.47 -9.30
CA GLN A 115 -3.33 -17.94 -10.68
C GLN A 115 -4.04 -16.84 -11.47
N PHE A 116 -3.41 -16.45 -12.56
CA PHE A 116 -3.99 -15.57 -13.55
C PHE A 116 -4.53 -16.43 -14.70
N THR A 117 -5.78 -16.19 -15.08
CA THR A 117 -6.45 -16.86 -16.21
C THR A 117 -6.80 -15.85 -17.28
N GLY A 118 -6.88 -16.27 -18.55
CA GLY A 118 -7.02 -15.33 -19.67
C GLY A 118 -5.64 -14.98 -20.24
N GLU A 119 -5.32 -13.69 -20.27
CA GLU A 119 -4.08 -13.19 -20.87
C GLU A 119 -2.91 -13.12 -19.87
N THR A 120 -1.71 -12.83 -20.37
CA THR A 120 -0.49 -12.73 -19.56
C THR A 120 -0.29 -11.30 -19.04
N PRO A 121 -0.44 -11.02 -17.73
CA PRO A 121 -0.42 -9.66 -17.22
C PRO A 121 0.99 -9.06 -17.16
N ASP A 122 1.04 -7.73 -17.24
CA ASP A 122 2.21 -6.92 -16.90
C ASP A 122 2.28 -6.73 -15.37
N VAL A 123 3.28 -7.32 -14.73
CA VAL A 123 3.40 -7.30 -13.26
C VAL A 123 4.40 -6.25 -12.77
N CYS A 124 3.97 -5.45 -11.80
CA CYS A 124 4.78 -4.46 -11.11
C CYS A 124 4.74 -4.64 -9.58
N GLY A 125 5.90 -4.53 -8.93
CA GLY A 125 5.99 -4.56 -7.46
C GLY A 125 6.31 -3.19 -6.87
N ILE A 126 5.70 -2.82 -5.74
CA ILE A 126 5.99 -1.57 -5.01
C ILE A 126 6.23 -1.86 -3.53
N GLY A 127 7.47 -1.64 -3.08
CA GLY A 127 7.87 -1.86 -1.70
C GLY A 127 7.88 -0.58 -0.86
N THR A 128 7.02 -0.47 0.16
CA THR A 128 7.10 0.62 1.14
C THR A 128 8.10 0.28 2.25
N TYR A 129 9.00 1.19 2.62
CA TYR A 129 10.06 0.88 3.59
C TYR A 129 10.47 2.05 4.47
N GLY A 130 10.87 1.75 5.72
CA GLY A 130 11.42 2.76 6.64
C GLY A 130 12.95 2.77 6.68
N GLY A 131 13.59 1.60 6.72
CA GLY A 131 15.05 1.45 6.79
C GLY A 131 15.69 1.34 5.41
N SER A 132 16.10 0.12 5.07
CA SER A 132 16.61 -0.27 3.75
C SER A 132 15.68 -1.28 3.08
N CYS A 133 15.67 -1.29 1.74
CA CYS A 133 14.92 -2.24 0.93
C CYS A 133 15.59 -3.60 0.77
N GLY A 134 16.88 -3.71 1.09
CA GLY A 134 17.64 -4.94 0.87
C GLY A 134 17.53 -5.46 -0.56
N ALA A 135 17.27 -6.76 -0.69
CA ALA A 135 17.11 -7.48 -1.96
C ALA A 135 15.64 -7.80 -2.30
N VAL A 136 14.69 -6.96 -1.85
CA VAL A 136 13.25 -7.20 -2.01
C VAL A 136 12.81 -7.36 -3.46
N ASP A 137 13.41 -6.61 -4.40
CA ASP A 137 13.16 -6.70 -5.84
C ASP A 137 13.47 -8.11 -6.38
N ARG A 138 14.60 -8.68 -5.95
CA ARG A 138 15.01 -10.04 -6.34
C ARG A 138 14.12 -11.10 -5.71
N MET A 139 13.76 -10.93 -4.44
CA MET A 139 12.86 -11.85 -3.75
C MET A 139 11.46 -11.85 -4.37
N PHE A 140 10.98 -10.68 -4.78
CA PHE A 140 9.72 -10.52 -5.52
C PHE A 140 9.80 -11.20 -6.88
N LYS A 141 10.83 -10.93 -7.69
CA LYS A 141 11.04 -11.59 -8.98
C LYS A 141 11.16 -13.11 -8.84
N ALA A 142 11.83 -13.59 -7.79
CA ALA A 142 11.93 -15.03 -7.51
C ALA A 142 10.58 -15.65 -7.11
N ALA A 143 9.70 -14.92 -6.42
CA ALA A 143 8.36 -15.39 -6.06
C ALA A 143 7.43 -15.54 -7.28
N LEU A 144 7.66 -14.76 -8.34
CA LEU A 144 6.95 -14.85 -9.62
C LEU A 144 7.47 -15.99 -10.51
N LYS A 145 8.61 -16.63 -10.19
CA LYS A 145 9.20 -17.68 -11.02
C LYS A 145 8.23 -18.85 -11.20
N GLY A 146 8.05 -19.29 -12.45
CA GLY A 146 7.13 -20.37 -12.81
C GLY A 146 5.69 -19.89 -13.09
N LYS A 147 5.46 -18.58 -13.09
CA LYS A 147 4.20 -17.98 -13.54
C LYS A 147 4.35 -17.38 -14.92
N GLU A 148 3.29 -17.46 -15.69
CA GLU A 148 3.14 -16.79 -16.97
C GLU A 148 2.75 -15.33 -16.69
N VAL A 149 3.77 -14.48 -16.53
CA VAL A 149 3.63 -13.05 -16.27
C VAL A 149 4.80 -12.28 -16.89
N HIS A 150 4.56 -11.04 -17.29
CA HIS A 150 5.60 -10.12 -17.76
C HIS A 150 6.06 -9.23 -16.60
N PHE A 151 7.16 -9.58 -15.93
CA PHE A 151 7.70 -8.69 -14.89
C PHE A 151 8.29 -7.41 -15.52
N ARG A 152 7.69 -6.25 -15.21
CA ARG A 152 8.07 -4.96 -15.81
C ARG A 152 9.04 -4.16 -14.94
N ALA A 153 8.68 -3.93 -13.68
CA ALA A 153 9.48 -3.09 -12.79
C ALA A 153 9.21 -3.37 -11.31
N PHE A 154 10.16 -2.92 -10.48
CA PHE A 154 9.97 -2.82 -9.04
C PHE A 154 10.25 -1.39 -8.58
N TYR A 155 9.36 -0.80 -7.79
CA TYR A 155 9.54 0.52 -7.18
C TYR A 155 9.67 0.42 -5.67
N LYS A 156 10.26 1.44 -5.06
CA LYS A 156 10.36 1.55 -3.61
C LYS A 156 9.92 2.94 -3.18
N ILE A 157 9.23 3.01 -2.04
CA ILE A 157 8.70 4.26 -1.50
C ILE A 157 9.09 4.35 -0.03
N LYS A 158 9.91 5.35 0.30
CA LYS A 158 10.36 5.59 1.68
C LYS A 158 9.17 6.14 2.48
N MET A 159 8.80 5.45 3.55
CA MET A 159 7.71 5.85 4.45
C MET A 159 8.12 5.67 5.91
N VAL A 160 7.26 6.06 6.85
CA VAL A 160 7.54 5.91 8.28
C VAL A 160 7.66 4.42 8.61
N GLY A 161 8.79 4.02 9.21
CA GLY A 161 9.04 2.65 9.64
C GLY A 161 8.25 2.29 10.89
N ASN A 162 7.64 1.11 10.92
CA ASN A 162 6.81 0.67 12.05
C ASN A 162 7.48 -0.34 12.99
N TYR A 163 8.77 -0.66 12.79
CA TYR A 163 9.44 -1.74 13.51
C TYR A 163 10.05 -1.29 14.85
N VAL A 164 9.17 -0.92 15.79
CA VAL A 164 9.52 -0.43 17.12
C VAL A 164 10.22 -1.46 18.02
N LEU A 165 10.40 -2.70 17.56
CA LEU A 165 11.25 -3.67 18.26
C LEU A 165 12.74 -3.31 18.16
N MET A 166 13.14 -2.56 17.13
CA MET A 166 14.53 -2.19 16.89
C MET A 166 14.82 -0.71 17.18
N TYR A 167 13.92 0.19 16.79
CA TYR A 167 14.12 1.64 16.89
C TYR A 167 12.95 2.35 17.58
N LYS A 168 13.15 3.60 18.01
CA LYS A 168 12.09 4.49 18.51
C LYS A 168 11.34 5.11 17.33
N MET A 169 10.05 5.35 17.50
CA MET A 169 9.25 6.07 16.50
C MET A 169 9.72 7.53 16.40
N PRO A 170 9.82 8.09 15.18
CA PRO A 170 10.04 9.52 14.97
C PRO A 170 8.94 10.37 15.62
N LEU A 171 9.24 11.65 15.86
CA LEU A 171 8.24 12.62 16.32
C LEU A 171 7.14 12.85 15.27
N PRO A 172 5.91 13.22 15.65
CA PRO A 172 4.80 13.41 14.71
C PRO A 172 5.10 14.38 13.54
N GLU A 173 5.87 15.43 13.80
CA GLU A 173 6.30 16.39 12.78
C GLU A 173 7.24 15.74 11.76
N GLU A 174 8.16 14.90 12.22
CA GLU A 174 9.06 14.13 11.35
C GLU A 174 8.30 13.08 10.55
N GLN A 175 7.33 12.39 11.16
CA GLN A 175 6.44 11.46 10.46
C GLN A 175 5.70 12.17 9.32
N THR A 176 5.18 13.37 9.58
CA THR A 176 4.50 14.20 8.57
C THR A 176 5.43 14.57 7.42
N MET A 177 6.68 14.96 7.73
CA MET A 177 7.67 15.29 6.70
C MET A 177 8.05 14.08 5.84
N ILE A 178 8.16 12.88 6.45
CA ILE A 178 8.40 11.63 5.72
C ILE A 178 7.22 11.34 4.78
N LEU A 179 5.98 11.50 5.24
CA LEU A 179 4.80 11.26 4.42
C LEU A 179 4.67 12.25 3.24
N ARG A 180 4.95 13.53 3.46
CA ARG A 180 5.00 14.52 2.37
C ARG A 180 6.04 14.21 1.29
N ARG A 181 7.18 13.62 1.70
CA ARG A 181 8.19 13.14 0.74
C ARG A 181 7.71 11.88 0.02
N ALA A 182 7.06 10.97 0.75
CA ALA A 182 6.46 9.78 0.18
C ALA A 182 5.42 10.12 -0.89
N ASP A 183 4.61 11.16 -0.70
CA ASP A 183 3.66 11.62 -1.72
C ASP A 183 4.35 11.94 -3.06
N LYS A 184 5.47 12.67 -3.02
CA LYS A 184 6.25 12.97 -4.23
C LYS A 184 6.87 11.72 -4.86
N GLU A 185 7.34 10.78 -4.04
CA GLU A 185 7.86 9.50 -4.53
C GLU A 185 6.75 8.65 -5.18
N ILE A 186 5.52 8.69 -4.63
CA ILE A 186 4.34 8.05 -5.22
C ILE A 186 4.01 8.70 -6.57
N ASP A 187 4.00 10.04 -6.66
CA ASP A 187 3.74 10.76 -7.92
C ASP A 187 4.75 10.37 -9.01
N HIS A 188 6.05 10.37 -8.68
CA HIS A 188 7.08 9.93 -9.62
C HIS A 188 6.94 8.45 -10.01
N CYS A 189 6.49 7.60 -9.09
CA CYS A 189 6.24 6.18 -9.37
C CYS A 189 5.06 6.01 -10.35
N ILE A 190 3.98 6.75 -10.16
CA ILE A 190 2.82 6.77 -11.07
C ILE A 190 3.26 7.22 -12.46
N ASP A 191 4.02 8.31 -12.57
CA ASP A 191 4.53 8.78 -13.85
C ASP A 191 5.42 7.72 -14.52
N ALA A 192 6.32 7.09 -13.76
CA ALA A 192 7.19 6.04 -14.30
C ALA A 192 6.41 4.84 -14.85
N ILE A 193 5.33 4.42 -14.17
CA ILE A 193 4.43 3.34 -14.61
C ILE A 193 3.68 3.77 -15.87
N ARG A 194 3.07 4.97 -15.87
CA ARG A 194 2.29 5.53 -16.99
C ARG A 194 3.09 5.59 -18.29
N PHE A 195 4.37 5.94 -18.21
CA PHE A 195 5.25 5.98 -19.37
C PHE A 195 5.99 4.66 -19.63
N HIS A 196 5.29 3.52 -19.56
CA HIS A 196 5.80 2.17 -19.83
C HIS A 196 6.93 1.70 -18.90
N PHE A 197 6.77 1.90 -17.59
CA PHE A 197 7.70 1.38 -16.57
C PHE A 197 9.16 1.84 -16.74
N ARG A 198 9.39 3.09 -17.15
CA ARG A 198 10.71 3.64 -17.56
C ARG A 198 11.85 3.51 -16.54
N THR A 199 11.52 3.31 -15.27
CA THR A 199 12.53 3.11 -14.22
C THR A 199 12.21 1.86 -13.41
N SER A 200 13.24 1.25 -12.82
CA SER A 200 13.08 0.16 -11.86
C SER A 200 14.18 0.25 -10.82
N PHE A 201 13.83 -0.02 -9.57
CA PHE A 201 14.78 -0.25 -8.50
C PHE A 201 15.50 -1.58 -8.75
N HIS A 202 16.82 -1.55 -8.55
CA HIS A 202 17.68 -2.72 -8.56
C HIS A 202 18.52 -2.74 -7.29
N SER A 203 18.41 -3.80 -6.51
CA SER A 203 19.29 -3.99 -5.35
C SER A 203 20.72 -4.29 -5.77
N SER A 204 21.70 -3.88 -4.95
CA SER A 204 23.11 -4.21 -5.19
C SER A 204 23.36 -5.71 -5.05
N ILE A 205 24.29 -6.28 -5.82
CA ILE A 205 24.59 -7.74 -5.85
C ILE A 205 24.87 -8.28 -4.44
N GLY A 206 25.68 -7.59 -3.64
CA GLY A 206 26.03 -8.00 -2.28
C GLY A 206 24.86 -8.10 -1.29
N PHE A 207 23.74 -7.42 -1.54
CA PHE A 207 22.56 -7.51 -0.64
C PHE A 207 21.85 -8.86 -0.71
N GLY A 208 22.07 -9.69 -1.73
CA GLY A 208 21.42 -11.00 -1.84
C GLY A 208 21.77 -11.92 -0.67
N ALA A 209 23.07 -12.08 -0.39
CA ALA A 209 23.56 -12.92 0.70
C ALA A 209 23.20 -12.34 2.08
N VAL A 210 23.38 -11.02 2.26
CA VAL A 210 23.02 -10.33 3.51
C VAL A 210 21.54 -10.45 3.82
N SER A 211 20.69 -10.25 2.81
CA SER A 211 19.24 -10.38 2.98
C SER A 211 18.88 -11.82 3.33
N LYS A 212 19.43 -12.84 2.63
CA LYS A 212 19.16 -14.25 2.93
C LYS A 212 19.52 -14.64 4.37
N ILE A 213 20.68 -14.19 4.85
CA ILE A 213 21.15 -14.45 6.23
C ILE A 213 20.24 -13.73 7.24
N ALA A 214 19.99 -12.43 7.04
CA ALA A 214 19.10 -11.66 7.90
C ALA A 214 17.68 -12.24 7.95
N TYR A 215 17.19 -12.73 6.81
CA TYR A 215 15.86 -13.34 6.69
C TYR A 215 15.76 -14.68 7.42
N SER A 216 16.82 -15.50 7.39
CA SER A 216 16.87 -16.76 8.16
C SER A 216 16.80 -16.51 9.66
N PHE A 217 17.62 -15.58 10.19
CA PHE A 217 17.59 -15.22 11.60
C PHE A 217 16.27 -14.56 12.03
N TYR A 218 15.60 -13.88 11.10
CA TYR A 218 14.30 -13.28 11.32
C TYR A 218 13.20 -14.32 11.46
N GLN A 219 13.14 -15.31 10.57
CA GLN A 219 12.11 -16.35 10.60
C GLN A 219 12.13 -17.15 11.90
N ASP A 220 13.30 -17.51 12.40
CA ASP A 220 13.45 -18.30 13.63
C ASP A 220 13.04 -17.53 14.90
N LYS A 221 13.00 -16.20 14.82
CA LYS A 221 12.68 -15.32 15.96
C LYS A 221 11.30 -14.67 15.85
N CYS A 222 10.62 -14.88 14.74
CA CYS A 222 9.22 -14.51 14.55
C CYS A 222 8.34 -15.41 15.41
N GLY A 223 7.66 -14.82 16.39
CA GLY A 223 6.70 -15.54 17.18
C GLY A 223 5.86 -14.64 18.07
N THR A 224 4.84 -15.25 18.65
CA THR A 224 3.88 -14.54 19.50
C THR A 224 4.25 -14.52 20.98
N LYS A 225 5.18 -15.38 21.41
CA LYS A 225 5.54 -15.63 22.83
C LYS A 225 5.82 -14.38 23.68
N LYS A 226 6.32 -13.29 23.10
CA LYS A 226 6.66 -12.06 23.85
C LYS A 226 5.57 -10.98 23.77
N PHE A 227 4.49 -11.22 23.03
CA PHE A 227 3.35 -10.31 23.04
C PHE A 227 2.51 -10.52 24.29
N PHE A 228 1.99 -9.43 24.81
CA PHE A 228 1.00 -9.42 25.89
C PHE A 228 0.17 -8.14 25.80
N ALA A 229 -1.00 -8.14 26.43
CA ALA A 229 -1.83 -6.96 26.60
C ALA A 229 -1.82 -6.49 28.06
N GLU A 230 -1.59 -5.20 28.27
CA GLU A 230 -1.59 -4.54 29.57
C GLU A 230 -3.01 -4.35 30.12
N ASN A 231 -3.12 -3.98 31.40
CA ASN A 231 -4.40 -3.77 32.07
C ASN A 231 -5.23 -2.63 31.46
N SER A 232 -4.60 -1.71 30.74
CA SER A 232 -5.26 -0.65 29.96
C SER A 232 -6.06 -1.18 28.75
N CYS A 233 -5.98 -2.48 28.44
CA CYS A 233 -6.75 -3.07 27.35
C CYS A 233 -8.27 -2.96 27.59
N ILE A 234 -8.97 -2.37 26.63
CA ILE A 234 -10.42 -2.15 26.64
C ILE A 234 -11.22 -3.26 25.92
N GLY A 235 -10.58 -4.36 25.54
CA GLY A 235 -11.28 -5.50 24.91
C GLY A 235 -11.88 -5.27 23.52
N CYS A 236 -11.47 -4.21 22.80
CA CYS A 236 -12.08 -3.82 21.51
C CYS A 236 -11.96 -4.83 20.35
N GLY A 237 -11.19 -5.90 20.49
CA GLY A 237 -11.07 -6.95 19.45
C GLY A 237 -10.27 -6.58 18.19
N LEU A 238 -9.91 -5.31 17.97
CA LEU A 238 -9.24 -4.87 16.73
C LEU A 238 -7.99 -5.70 16.40
N CYS A 239 -7.20 -6.06 17.41
CA CYS A 239 -5.99 -6.86 17.24
C CYS A 239 -6.23 -8.27 16.68
N GLN A 240 -7.36 -8.90 17.04
CA GLN A 240 -7.81 -10.16 16.44
C GLN A 240 -8.19 -9.93 14.97
N THR A 241 -9.06 -8.95 14.71
CA THR A 241 -9.60 -8.65 13.37
C THR A 241 -8.50 -8.39 12.34
N ILE A 242 -7.47 -7.64 12.72
CA ILE A 242 -6.42 -7.21 11.78
C ILE A 242 -5.24 -8.18 11.70
N CYS A 243 -5.25 -9.28 12.46
CA CYS A 243 -4.14 -10.23 12.46
C CYS A 243 -4.15 -11.03 11.15
N PRO A 244 -3.14 -10.86 10.26
CA PRO A 244 -3.17 -11.49 8.94
C PRO A 244 -2.92 -13.01 8.98
N VAL A 245 -2.49 -13.54 10.12
CA VAL A 245 -2.26 -14.97 10.36
C VAL A 245 -3.18 -15.52 11.46
N GLU A 246 -4.16 -14.73 11.88
CA GLU A 246 -5.20 -15.14 12.83
C GLU A 246 -4.62 -15.79 14.09
N ALA A 247 -3.56 -15.18 14.62
CA ALA A 247 -2.81 -15.69 15.76
C ALA A 247 -3.32 -15.18 17.11
N ILE A 248 -4.35 -14.33 17.10
CA ILE A 248 -4.94 -13.69 18.27
C ILE A 248 -6.42 -14.06 18.33
N GLN A 249 -6.89 -14.48 19.49
CA GLN A 249 -8.30 -14.65 19.81
C GLN A 249 -8.67 -13.81 21.03
N MET A 250 -9.93 -13.39 21.14
CA MET A 250 -10.46 -12.69 22.30
C MET A 250 -11.08 -13.70 23.26
N GLU A 251 -10.51 -13.81 24.46
CA GLU A 251 -10.99 -14.67 25.55
C GLU A 251 -11.24 -13.79 26.77
N GLU A 252 -12.42 -13.90 27.39
CA GLU A 252 -12.81 -13.10 28.56
C GLU A 252 -12.58 -11.58 28.36
N GLY A 253 -12.84 -11.09 27.14
CA GLY A 253 -12.65 -9.68 26.78
C GLY A 253 -11.19 -9.24 26.62
N ARG A 254 -10.21 -10.17 26.58
CA ARG A 254 -8.78 -9.87 26.42
C ARG A 254 -8.16 -10.66 25.26
N PRO A 255 -7.15 -10.11 24.58
CA PRO A 255 -6.47 -10.82 23.51
C PRO A 255 -5.52 -11.89 24.05
N VAL A 256 -5.64 -13.10 23.52
CA VAL A 256 -4.78 -14.26 23.76
C VAL A 256 -4.12 -14.66 22.44
N TRP A 257 -2.81 -14.82 22.45
CA TRP A 257 -2.04 -15.22 21.26
C TRP A 257 -1.99 -16.75 21.14
N THR A 258 -3.03 -17.33 20.53
CA THR A 258 -3.24 -18.79 20.47
C THR A 258 -2.35 -19.52 19.47
N LYS A 259 -1.78 -18.82 18.48
CA LYS A 259 -0.83 -19.43 17.51
C LYS A 259 0.57 -18.89 17.72
N GLN A 260 1.59 -19.73 17.54
CA GLN A 260 3.00 -19.29 17.57
C GLN A 260 3.38 -18.50 16.31
N GLN A 261 2.75 -18.81 15.17
CA GLN A 261 3.04 -18.17 13.89
C GLN A 261 2.75 -16.67 13.95
N CYS A 262 3.74 -15.85 13.59
CA CYS A 262 3.59 -14.40 13.49
C CYS A 262 4.46 -13.89 12.35
N VAL A 263 3.97 -12.90 11.60
CA VAL A 263 4.75 -12.23 10.53
C VAL A 263 5.43 -10.95 11.02
N HIS A 264 5.42 -10.69 12.34
CA HIS A 264 6.01 -9.51 12.99
C HIS A 264 5.69 -8.18 12.30
N CYS A 265 4.47 -8.09 11.73
CA CYS A 265 3.98 -6.88 11.06
C CYS A 265 3.71 -5.73 12.05
N LEU A 266 3.59 -6.06 13.34
CA LEU A 266 3.28 -5.19 14.47
C LEU A 266 1.96 -4.41 14.33
N GLY A 267 1.06 -4.82 13.43
CA GLY A 267 -0.24 -4.16 13.24
C GLY A 267 -1.05 -4.07 14.53
N CYS A 268 -1.13 -5.18 15.30
CA CYS A 268 -1.83 -5.21 16.59
C CYS A 268 -1.25 -4.23 17.62
N LEU A 269 0.07 -4.13 17.70
CA LEU A 269 0.77 -3.21 18.61
C LEU A 269 0.59 -1.76 18.19
N GLN A 270 0.73 -1.49 16.89
CA GLN A 270 0.70 -0.14 16.33
C GLN A 270 -0.69 0.48 16.31
N ARG A 271 -1.73 -0.34 16.08
CA ARG A 271 -3.11 0.11 15.91
C ARG A 271 -3.97 -0.06 17.16
N CYS A 272 -3.39 -0.48 18.29
CA CYS A 272 -4.14 -0.55 19.55
C CYS A 272 -4.52 0.88 19.97
N PRO A 273 -5.82 1.23 20.10
CA PRO A 273 -6.26 2.61 20.35
C PRO A 273 -5.85 3.14 21.74
N VAL A 274 -5.57 2.22 22.67
CA VAL A 274 -5.13 2.50 24.05
C VAL A 274 -3.70 2.03 24.31
N GLU A 275 -2.95 1.74 23.24
CA GLU A 275 -1.56 1.27 23.26
C GLU A 275 -1.27 0.06 24.18
N ALA A 276 -2.28 -0.70 24.57
CA ALA A 276 -2.16 -1.76 25.58
C ALA A 276 -1.34 -2.98 25.12
N ILE A 277 -1.14 -3.17 23.81
CA ILE A 277 -0.38 -4.32 23.29
C ILE A 277 1.10 -3.99 23.26
N GLN A 278 1.91 -4.85 23.89
CA GLN A 278 3.35 -4.70 23.97
C GLN A 278 4.05 -5.97 23.49
N TYR A 279 5.33 -5.80 23.11
CA TYR A 279 6.25 -6.91 22.84
C TYR A 279 7.48 -6.78 23.73
N GLY A 280 7.61 -7.70 24.69
CA GLY A 280 8.59 -7.60 25.77
C GLY A 280 8.51 -6.27 26.53
N LYS A 281 9.60 -5.85 27.16
CA LYS A 281 9.62 -4.63 27.99
C LYS A 281 9.96 -3.34 27.23
N LYS A 282 10.53 -3.44 26.02
CA LYS A 282 11.15 -2.31 25.32
C LYS A 282 10.18 -1.44 24.53
N THR A 283 8.95 -1.88 24.30
CA THR A 283 8.02 -1.25 23.34
C THR A 283 7.14 -0.17 23.93
N LYS A 284 7.07 -0.05 25.27
CA LYS A 284 6.22 0.91 25.97
C LYS A 284 6.53 2.35 25.57
N ASP A 285 7.79 2.75 25.65
CA ASP A 285 8.20 4.16 25.43
C ASP A 285 8.72 4.43 24.02
N ARG A 286 8.36 3.57 23.06
CA ARG A 286 8.86 3.67 21.68
C ARG A 286 7.92 4.35 20.71
N GLY A 287 6.76 4.81 21.19
CA GLY A 287 5.74 5.46 20.38
C GLY A 287 5.04 4.52 19.42
N ARG A 288 4.05 5.07 18.70
CA ARG A 288 3.22 4.34 17.74
C ARG A 288 3.10 5.11 16.44
N TYR A 289 2.85 4.38 15.37
CA TYR A 289 2.58 4.95 14.06
C TYR A 289 1.48 4.19 13.33
N VAL A 290 0.49 4.95 12.91
CA VAL A 290 -0.60 4.52 12.03
C VAL A 290 -0.76 5.61 10.98
N ASN A 291 -0.67 5.21 9.71
CA ASN A 291 -0.91 6.11 8.59
C ASN A 291 -2.34 6.67 8.69
N PRO A 292 -2.56 7.98 8.41
CA PRO A 292 -3.88 8.61 8.51
C PRO A 292 -5.00 7.91 7.75
N ILE A 293 -4.72 7.16 6.68
CA ILE A 293 -5.72 6.38 5.94
C ILE A 293 -6.45 5.30 6.77
N LEU A 294 -5.92 4.95 7.94
CA LEU A 294 -6.51 3.95 8.84
C LEU A 294 -7.11 4.58 10.11
N LYS A 295 -7.09 5.91 10.23
CA LYS A 295 -7.62 6.64 11.38
C LYS A 295 -9.06 7.09 11.13
#